data_AF-A0A501WV53-F1
#
_entry.id   AF-A0A501WV53-F1
#
_cell.length_a   1.000
_cell.length_b   1.000
_cell.length_c   1.000
_cell.angle_alpha   90.00
_cell.angle_beta   90.00
_cell.angle_gamma   90.00
#
_symmetry.space_group_name_H-M   'P 1'
#
loop_
_entity.id
_entity.type
_entity.pdbx_description
1 polymer ?
#
loop_
_entity_poly.entity_id
_entity_poly.type
_entity_poly.pdbx_seq_one_letter_code
_entity_poly.pdbx_strand_id
1 'polypeptide(L)'
;MSGDEDRPDHQPEDQAKGPNRQALSEVLASIRALVSAETSARMHEPDEIGEEEAGEGVLMLTPDMRVDARAAPGRLAEGAGLLSGAPILDEEGLRRIVNEIVREELRGEFGERISRDLRRMVRREVEEALRAERGGD
;
A
#
# COMPACT_ATOMS: atom_id res chain seq x y z
N MET A 1 -35.66 -19.90 51.55
CA MET A 1 -34.19 -19.94 51.34
C MET A 1 -34.02 -20.07 49.84
N SER A 2 -33.80 -18.95 49.15
CA SER A 2 -32.47 -18.42 48.76
C SER A 2 -31.96 -19.18 47.52
N GLY A 3 -31.55 -18.58 46.41
CA GLY A 3 -31.37 -17.19 45.99
C GLY A 3 -31.77 -17.06 44.51
N ASP A 4 -31.86 -15.86 43.95
CA ASP A 4 -30.76 -15.23 43.16
C ASP A 4 -30.35 -16.16 41.99
N GLU A 5 -30.48 -15.80 40.71
CA GLU A 5 -30.11 -14.52 40.10
C GLU A 5 -31.00 -14.18 38.89
N ASP A 6 -31.44 -12.94 38.90
CA ASP A 6 -31.82 -12.14 37.74
C ASP A 6 -30.61 -12.07 36.78
N ARG A 7 -30.63 -12.80 35.67
CA ARG A 7 -29.60 -12.66 34.62
C ARG A 7 -30.10 -11.65 33.59
N PRO A 8 -29.42 -10.50 33.41
CA PRO A 8 -29.77 -9.56 32.37
C PRO A 8 -29.50 -10.18 30.99
N ASP A 9 -30.48 -10.08 30.09
CA ASP A 9 -30.32 -10.36 28.66
C ASP A 9 -29.24 -9.44 28.08
N HIS A 10 -28.00 -9.93 28.05
CA HIS A 10 -26.94 -9.33 27.24
C HIS A 10 -27.23 -9.62 25.77
N GLN A 11 -27.91 -8.68 25.11
CA GLN A 11 -27.94 -8.62 23.65
C GLN A 11 -26.49 -8.45 23.15
N PRO A 12 -25.99 -9.33 22.26
CA PRO A 12 -24.65 -9.18 21.72
C PRO A 12 -24.65 -8.07 20.66
N GLU A 13 -24.00 -6.97 21.01
CA GLU A 13 -23.12 -6.18 20.15
C GLU A 13 -23.70 -5.55 18.87
N ASP A 14 -24.49 -4.48 19.03
CA ASP A 14 -24.63 -3.44 17.99
C ASP A 14 -23.62 -2.30 18.22
N GLN A 15 -22.32 -2.63 18.28
CA GLN A 15 -21.24 -1.62 18.46
C GLN A 15 -20.18 -1.63 17.34
N ALA A 16 -20.43 -2.32 16.22
CA ALA A 16 -19.52 -2.32 15.06
C ALA A 16 -19.70 -1.10 14.12
N LYS A 17 -20.34 -0.02 14.58
CA LYS A 17 -20.47 1.25 13.87
C LYS A 17 -19.77 2.39 14.62
N GLY A 18 -18.51 2.15 14.99
CA GLY A 18 -17.65 3.22 15.49
C GLY A 18 -17.42 4.29 14.40
N PRO A 19 -17.30 5.58 14.77
CA PRO A 19 -17.07 6.72 13.87
C PRO A 19 -15.85 6.55 12.94
N ASN A 20 -14.94 5.66 13.31
CA ASN A 20 -13.72 5.34 12.56
C ASN A 20 -13.99 4.69 11.18
N ARG A 21 -15.09 3.93 11.01
CA ARG A 21 -15.40 3.28 9.72
C ARG A 21 -15.95 4.27 8.69
N GLN A 22 -16.65 5.30 9.16
CA GLN A 22 -17.11 6.43 8.32
C GLN A 22 -15.91 7.30 7.93
N ALA A 23 -15.05 7.64 8.88
CA ALA A 23 -13.81 8.37 8.61
C ALA A 23 -12.91 7.65 7.58
N LEU A 24 -12.74 6.33 7.70
CA LEU A 24 -11.99 5.54 6.70
C LEU A 24 -12.65 5.57 5.32
N SER A 25 -13.98 5.50 5.25
CA SER A 25 -14.69 5.56 3.97
C SER A 25 -14.53 6.91 3.25
N GLU A 26 -14.48 8.00 4.00
CA GLU A 26 -14.24 9.35 3.48
C GLU A 26 -12.81 9.50 2.98
N VAL A 27 -11.83 8.98 3.74
CA VAL A 27 -10.41 8.96 3.32
C VAL A 27 -10.23 8.15 2.04
N LEU A 28 -10.85 6.97 1.95
CA LEU A 28 -10.77 6.12 0.75
C LEU A 28 -11.48 6.75 -0.46
N ALA A 29 -12.59 7.47 -0.24
CA ALA A 29 -13.26 8.22 -1.30
C ALA A 29 -12.38 9.36 -1.83
N SER A 30 -11.70 10.08 -0.93
CA SER A 30 -10.74 11.13 -1.28
C SER A 30 -9.57 10.59 -2.11
N ILE A 31 -8.96 9.48 -1.67
CA ILE A 31 -7.89 8.81 -2.41
C ILE A 31 -8.37 8.39 -3.80
N ARG A 32 -9.57 7.80 -3.91
CA ARG A 32 -10.12 7.36 -5.20
C ARG A 32 -10.34 8.53 -6.16
N ALA A 33 -10.84 9.67 -5.67
CA ALA A 33 -11.05 10.86 -6.49
C ALA A 33 -9.72 11.42 -7.00
N LEU A 34 -8.70 11.51 -6.14
CA LEU A 34 -7.34 11.94 -6.50
C LEU A 34 -6.71 11.03 -7.55
N VAL A 35 -6.75 9.72 -7.33
CA VAL A 35 -6.20 8.73 -8.27
C VAL A 35 -6.94 8.77 -9.60
N SER A 36 -8.27 8.96 -9.60
CA SER A 36 -9.05 9.08 -10.83
C SER A 36 -8.71 10.34 -11.62
N ALA A 37 -8.53 11.48 -10.94
CA ALA A 37 -8.13 12.73 -11.58
C ALA A 37 -6.72 12.64 -12.18
N GLU A 38 -5.77 12.06 -11.43
CA GLU A 38 -4.40 11.82 -11.88
C GLU A 38 -4.34 10.85 -13.07
N THR A 39 -5.12 9.76 -13.04
CA THR A 39 -5.19 8.80 -14.15
C THR A 39 -5.78 9.45 -15.41
N SER A 40 -6.84 10.27 -15.26
CA SER A 40 -7.42 11.01 -16.38
C SER A 40 -6.48 12.04 -16.98
N ALA A 41 -5.63 12.69 -16.18
CA ALA A 41 -4.63 13.64 -16.66
C ALA A 41 -3.56 12.94 -17.52
N ARG A 42 -3.06 11.77 -17.06
CA ARG A 42 -2.10 10.96 -17.82
C ARG A 42 -2.67 10.39 -19.12
N MET A 43 -3.98 10.14 -19.17
CA MET A 43 -4.68 9.64 -20.35
C MET A 43 -4.94 10.72 -21.42
N HIS A 44 -4.76 12.00 -21.10
CA HIS A 44 -5.06 13.13 -22.00
C HIS A 44 -3.83 13.88 -22.48
N GLU A 45 -2.62 13.39 -22.21
CA GLU A 45 -1.43 13.87 -22.91
C GLU A 45 -1.41 13.22 -24.31
N PRO A 46 -1.54 13.99 -25.40
CA PRO A 46 -1.43 13.43 -26.74
C PRO A 46 0.01 12.98 -26.97
N ASP A 47 0.16 11.74 -27.44
CA ASP A 47 1.42 11.12 -27.91
C ASP A 47 2.24 12.08 -28.80
N GLU A 48 3.22 12.79 -28.21
CA GLU A 48 4.40 13.23 -28.94
C GLU A 48 5.49 12.19 -28.73
N ILE A 49 5.45 11.18 -29.60
CA ILE A 49 6.37 10.05 -29.64
C ILE A 49 7.74 10.58 -30.06
N GLY A 50 8.61 10.83 -29.07
CA GLY A 50 10.05 10.98 -29.21
C GLY A 50 10.74 9.78 -28.59
N GLU A 51 11.59 9.13 -29.37
CA GLU A 51 12.18 7.81 -29.13
C GLU A 51 13.03 7.74 -27.84
N GLU A 52 12.91 6.58 -27.17
CA GLU A 52 13.77 6.01 -26.12
C GLU A 52 13.85 6.69 -24.74
N GLU A 53 13.06 6.17 -23.80
CA GLU A 53 13.51 5.55 -22.53
C GLU A 53 12.30 4.81 -21.93
N ALA A 54 12.51 3.57 -21.51
CA ALA A 54 11.47 2.66 -21.02
C ALA A 54 10.86 3.15 -19.69
N GLY A 55 9.93 4.11 -19.78
CA GLY A 55 9.13 4.57 -18.65
C GLY A 55 8.04 3.55 -18.32
N GLU A 56 8.21 2.89 -17.18
CA GLU A 56 7.21 2.13 -16.40
C GLU A 56 5.80 2.14 -17.01
N GLY A 57 5.51 1.09 -17.79
CA GLY A 57 4.19 0.89 -18.37
C GLY A 57 3.14 0.86 -17.26
N VAL A 58 2.29 1.88 -17.22
CA VAL A 58 1.08 1.87 -16.40
C VAL A 58 0.28 0.64 -16.80
N LEU A 59 0.25 -0.37 -15.92
CA LEU A 59 -0.52 -1.58 -16.13
C LEU A 59 -2.01 -1.24 -16.05
N MET A 60 -2.64 -0.99 -17.20
CA MET A 60 -4.09 -0.86 -17.26
C MET A 60 -4.73 -2.21 -17.00
N LEU A 61 -5.60 -2.25 -15.99
CA LEU A 61 -6.52 -3.36 -15.79
C LEU A 61 -7.51 -3.38 -16.96
N THR A 62 -7.32 -4.35 -17.86
CA THR A 62 -8.28 -4.67 -18.92
C THR A 62 -9.62 -5.07 -18.28
N PRO A 63 -10.75 -4.86 -18.97
CA PRO A 63 -12.07 -5.23 -18.45
C PRO A 63 -12.15 -6.67 -17.93
N ASP A 64 -11.45 -7.61 -18.57
CA ASP A 64 -11.39 -9.02 -18.16
C ASP A 64 -10.67 -9.26 -16.83
N MET A 65 -9.79 -8.35 -16.41
CA MET A 65 -9.07 -8.42 -15.13
C MET A 65 -9.81 -7.73 -13.98
N ARG A 66 -10.95 -7.09 -14.25
CA ARG A 66 -11.73 -6.41 -13.21
C ARG A 66 -12.55 -7.44 -12.44
N VAL A 67 -12.28 -7.58 -11.15
CA VAL A 67 -13.13 -8.38 -10.27
C VAL A 67 -14.36 -7.56 -9.90
N ASP A 68 -15.53 -7.96 -10.40
CA ASP A 68 -16.80 -7.39 -9.95
C ASP A 68 -16.98 -7.68 -8.46
N ALA A 69 -16.95 -6.65 -7.62
CA ALA A 69 -17.23 -6.78 -6.18
C ALA A 69 -18.66 -7.28 -5.86
N ARG A 70 -19.52 -7.38 -6.89
CA ARG A 70 -20.87 -7.97 -6.81
C ARG A 70 -20.91 -9.45 -7.22
N ALA A 71 -19.79 -10.03 -7.66
CA ALA A 71 -19.70 -11.46 -7.86
C ALA A 71 -19.88 -12.16 -6.50
N ALA A 72 -20.85 -13.08 -6.47
CA ALA A 72 -21.38 -13.71 -5.27
C ALA A 72 -20.31 -14.21 -4.28
N PRO A 73 -20.61 -14.26 -2.97
CA PRO A 73 -19.69 -14.71 -1.89
C PRO A 73 -19.15 -16.15 -2.01
N GLY A 74 -19.37 -16.85 -3.13
CA GLY A 74 -18.86 -18.20 -3.39
C GLY A 74 -17.53 -18.26 -4.18
N ARG A 75 -17.16 -17.24 -4.97
CA ARG A 75 -15.92 -17.31 -5.79
C ARG A 75 -14.63 -17.20 -4.95
N LEU A 76 -14.69 -16.60 -3.78
CA LEU A 76 -13.57 -16.58 -2.84
C LEU A 76 -13.26 -17.98 -2.29
N ALA A 77 -14.26 -18.87 -2.20
CA ALA A 77 -14.09 -20.23 -1.70
C ALA A 77 -13.41 -21.17 -2.73
N GLU A 78 -13.63 -20.94 -4.02
CA GLU A 78 -13.06 -21.77 -5.08
C GLU A 78 -11.55 -21.53 -5.26
N GLY A 79 -11.08 -20.28 -5.09
CA GLY A 79 -9.65 -19.95 -5.05
C GLY A 79 -8.95 -20.35 -3.74
N ALA A 80 -9.69 -20.36 -2.61
CA ALA A 80 -9.16 -20.81 -1.33
C ALA A 80 -8.76 -22.30 -1.33
N GLY A 81 -9.46 -23.13 -2.12
CA GLY A 81 -9.10 -24.54 -2.32
C GLY A 81 -7.75 -24.75 -3.03
N LEU A 82 -7.36 -23.84 -3.94
CA LEU A 82 -6.07 -23.90 -4.63
C LEU A 82 -4.90 -23.48 -3.72
N LEU A 83 -5.16 -22.54 -2.80
CA LEU A 83 -4.22 -22.12 -1.75
C LEU A 83 -4.15 -23.13 -0.59
N SER A 84 -5.14 -24.01 -0.45
CA SER A 84 -5.21 -25.01 0.62
C SER A 84 -4.08 -26.06 0.57
N GLY A 85 -3.35 -26.16 -0.55
CA GLY A 85 -2.21 -27.06 -0.71
C GLY A 85 -0.87 -26.35 -0.91
N ALA A 86 -0.85 -25.01 -0.99
CA ALA A 86 0.40 -24.27 -0.97
C ALA A 86 0.98 -24.33 0.45
N PRO A 87 2.30 -24.53 0.63
CA PRO A 87 2.90 -24.38 1.95
C PRO A 87 2.57 -22.98 2.45
N ILE A 88 1.72 -22.91 3.47
CA ILE A 88 1.40 -21.66 4.14
C ILE A 88 2.73 -21.22 4.76
N LEU A 89 3.38 -20.25 4.13
CA LEU A 89 4.56 -19.62 4.70
C LEU A 89 4.12 -18.98 6.01
N ASP A 90 4.76 -19.40 7.10
CA ASP A 90 4.61 -18.73 8.38
C ASP A 90 5.22 -17.33 8.29
N GLU A 91 4.87 -16.49 9.27
CA GLU A 91 5.38 -15.11 9.31
C GLU A 91 6.91 -15.06 9.33
N GLU A 92 7.54 -16.01 10.03
CA GLU A 92 8.99 -16.11 10.13
C GLU A 92 9.64 -16.48 8.79
N GLY A 93 9.07 -17.40 8.03
CA GLY A 93 9.50 -17.78 6.70
C GLY A 93 9.37 -16.63 5.71
N LEU A 94 8.24 -15.93 5.71
CA LEU A 94 8.05 -14.75 4.87
C LEU A 94 9.05 -13.65 5.21
N ARG A 95 9.26 -13.38 6.50
CA ARG A 95 10.23 -12.37 6.96
C ARG A 95 11.65 -12.70 6.53
N ARG A 96 12.05 -13.98 6.53
CA ARG A 96 13.37 -14.39 6.01
C ARG A 96 13.49 -14.09 4.51
N ILE A 97 12.51 -14.51 3.71
CA ILE A 97 12.51 -14.32 2.25
C ILE A 97 12.54 -12.82 1.91
N VAL A 98 11.69 -12.01 2.54
CA VAL A 98 11.68 -10.56 2.30
C VAL A 98 13.01 -9.92 2.68
N ASN A 99 13.61 -10.31 3.81
CA ASN A 99 14.92 -9.78 4.20
C ASN A 99 16.04 -10.17 3.21
N GLU A 100 15.99 -11.39 2.67
CA GLU A 100 16.94 -11.85 1.67
C GLU A 100 16.81 -11.03 0.39
N ILE A 101 15.59 -10.89 -0.14
CA ILE A 101 15.29 -10.09 -1.33
C ILE A 101 15.75 -8.64 -1.11
N VAL A 102 15.33 -7.97 -0.03
CA VAL A 102 15.73 -6.58 0.22
C VAL A 102 17.24 -6.42 0.34
N ARG A 103 17.93 -7.39 0.94
CA ARG A 103 19.39 -7.39 1.06
C ARG A 103 20.06 -7.55 -0.31
N GLU A 104 19.54 -8.38 -1.18
CA GLU A 104 20.04 -8.57 -2.54
C GLU A 104 19.82 -7.30 -3.38
N GLU A 105 18.60 -6.76 -3.37
CA GLU A 105 18.25 -5.52 -4.07
C GLU A 105 19.14 -4.34 -3.63
N LEU A 106 19.33 -4.18 -2.32
CA LEU A 106 20.20 -3.13 -1.77
C LEU A 106 21.71 -3.37 -1.98
N ARG A 107 22.13 -4.55 -2.44
CA ARG A 107 23.52 -4.81 -2.86
C ARG A 107 23.73 -4.57 -4.35
N GLY A 108 22.66 -4.51 -5.13
CA GLY A 108 22.70 -4.27 -6.56
C GLY A 108 22.74 -2.78 -6.93
N GLU A 109 22.42 -2.51 -8.19
CA GLU A 109 22.39 -1.15 -8.75
C GLU A 109 21.46 -0.21 -7.97
N PHE A 110 20.33 -0.74 -7.47
CA PHE A 110 19.38 0.02 -6.65
C PHE A 110 20.03 0.56 -5.36
N GLY A 111 20.82 -0.27 -4.68
CA GLY A 111 21.58 0.14 -3.49
C GLY A 111 22.64 1.20 -3.78
N GLU A 112 23.35 1.08 -4.91
CA GLU A 112 24.31 2.10 -5.35
C GLU A 112 23.62 3.44 -5.63
N ARG A 113 22.47 3.41 -6.30
CA ARG A 113 21.65 4.57 -6.62
C ARG A 113 21.15 5.25 -5.34
N ILE A 114 20.52 4.50 -4.43
CA ILE A 114 20.07 5.03 -3.13
C ILE A 114 21.24 5.65 -2.37
N SER A 115 22.38 4.97 -2.30
CA SER A 115 23.55 5.48 -1.57
C SER A 115 24.07 6.78 -2.17
N ARG A 116 24.09 6.89 -3.50
CA ARG A 116 24.47 8.12 -4.21
C ARG A 116 23.48 9.25 -3.93
N ASP A 117 22.19 8.97 -3.98
CA ASP A 117 21.13 9.95 -3.74
C ASP A 117 21.15 10.45 -2.30
N LEU A 118 21.25 9.54 -1.33
CA LEU A 118 21.38 9.87 0.08
C LEU A 118 22.63 10.71 0.35
N ARG A 119 23.79 10.36 -0.22
CA ARG A 119 25.00 11.17 -0.07
C ARG A 119 24.83 12.59 -0.62
N ARG A 120 24.16 12.74 -1.77
CA ARG A 120 23.87 14.05 -2.36
C ARG A 120 22.94 14.86 -1.46
N MET A 121 21.87 14.25 -0.99
CA MET A 121 20.91 14.89 -0.09
C MET A 121 21.57 15.31 1.22
N VAL A 122 22.30 14.39 1.87
CA VAL A 122 22.99 14.67 3.14
C VAL A 122 24.05 15.75 2.98
N ARG A 123 24.84 15.73 1.88
CA ARG A 123 25.83 16.77 1.64
C ARG A 123 25.18 18.15 1.50
N ARG A 124 24.11 18.23 0.70
CA ARG A 124 23.35 19.48 0.54
C ARG A 124 22.80 19.97 1.87
N GLU A 125 22.19 19.08 2.65
CA GLU A 125 21.61 19.43 3.95
C GLU A 125 22.66 19.96 4.93
N VAL A 126 23.82 19.28 5.01
CA VAL A 126 24.94 19.72 5.84
C VAL A 126 25.49 21.07 5.38
N GLU A 127 25.64 21.28 4.07
CA GLU A 127 26.08 22.58 3.55
C GLU A 127 25.09 23.71 3.86
N GLU A 128 23.78 23.47 3.74
CA GLU A 128 22.74 24.43 4.06
C GLU A 128 22.74 24.77 5.56
N ALA A 129 22.79 23.76 6.42
CA ALA A 129 22.91 23.94 7.87
C ALA A 129 24.16 24.75 8.25
N LEU A 130 25.32 24.41 7.68
CA LEU A 130 26.58 25.11 7.96
C LEU A 130 26.62 26.55 7.42
N ARG A 131 25.90 26.86 6.34
CA ARG A 131 25.76 28.24 5.82
C ARG A 131 24.82 29.05 6.71
N ALA A 132 23.72 28.46 7.16
CA ALA A 132 22.79 29.10 8.08
C ALA A 132 23.47 29.47 9.41
N GLU A 133 24.35 28.60 9.92
CA GLU A 133 25.12 28.85 11.14
C GLU A 133 26.18 29.96 10.97
N ARG A 134 26.82 30.06 9.80
CA ARG A 134 27.85 31.08 9.51
C ARG A 134 27.31 32.44 9.05
N GLY A 135 26.07 32.51 8.56
CA GLY A 135 25.42 33.75 8.12
C GLY A 135 24.57 34.42 9.20
N GLY A 136 24.52 33.84 10.41
CA GLY A 136 23.76 34.34 11.55
C GLY A 136 24.56 35.09 12.62
N ASP A 137 25.85 35.38 12.36
CA ASP A 137 26.73 36.26 13.14
C ASP A 137 27.01 37.55 12.34
#